data_AF-A0A1X7TTH2-F1
#
_entry.id   AF-A0A1X7TTH2-F1
#
_cell.length_a   1.000
_cell.length_b   1.000
_cell.length_c   1.000
_cell.angle_alpha   90.00
_cell.angle_beta   90.00
_cell.angle_gamma   90.00
#
_symmetry.space_group_name_H-M   'P 1'
#
loop_
_entity.id
_entity.type
_entity.pdbx_description
1 polymer ?
#
loop_
_entity_poly.entity_id
_entity_poly.type
_entity_poly.pdbx_seq_one_letter_code
_entity_poly.pdbx_strand_id
1 'polypeptide(L)'
;MAQLSFRKRLLIWLAYQCHTNAATKAELDRLKLDTARIQHDVWLAEPSVQQYTRGVNLKPPSCTLVCQWVKSAWDAVPIETVKKSFLSCAINMPLDGKEDDKVHCFKPSQPCHGGRDKLQKEMDCFLNYNGETEEDPFASDENE
;
A
#
# COMPACT_ATOMS: atom_id res chain seq x y z
N MET A 1 9.47 7.70 19.53
CA MET A 1 8.58 7.51 18.37
C MET A 1 9.12 6.33 17.56
N ALA A 2 8.39 5.22 17.52
CA ALA A 2 8.87 4.00 16.88
C ALA A 2 8.58 4.06 15.37
N GLN A 3 9.65 4.04 14.57
CA GLN A 3 9.61 4.26 13.14
C GLN A 3 9.18 3.00 12.39
N LEU A 4 8.08 3.09 11.63
CA LEU A 4 7.62 2.03 10.73
C LEU A 4 8.70 1.80 9.65
N SER A 5 9.32 0.62 9.67
CA SER A 5 10.44 0.24 8.80
C SER A 5 9.96 -0.69 7.69
N PHE A 6 9.17 -0.16 6.75
CA PHE A 6 8.81 -0.84 5.51
C PHE A 6 10.09 -1.06 4.67
N ARG A 7 10.54 -2.32 4.53
CA ARG A 7 11.84 -2.63 3.88
C ARG A 7 11.85 -2.47 2.36
N LYS A 8 10.68 -2.42 1.73
CA LYS A 8 10.49 -2.01 0.34
C LYS A 8 9.25 -1.14 0.31
N ARG A 9 9.40 0.12 -0.09
CA ARG A 9 8.27 1.02 -0.29
C ARG A 9 8.29 1.43 -1.75
N LEU A 10 7.13 1.37 -2.39
CA LEU A 10 6.96 1.82 -3.76
C LEU A 10 6.56 3.29 -3.74
N LEU A 11 7.42 4.16 -4.28
CA LEU A 11 7.11 5.56 -4.50
C LEU A 11 6.68 5.75 -5.95
N ILE A 12 5.42 6.12 -6.15
CA ILE A 12 4.88 6.42 -7.49
C ILE A 12 4.86 7.93 -7.64
N TRP A 13 5.60 8.44 -8.62
CA TRP A 13 5.72 9.88 -8.84
C TRP A 13 6.02 10.23 -10.30
N LEU A 14 5.89 11.51 -10.60
CA LEU A 14 6.23 12.09 -11.90
C LEU A 14 7.76 12.27 -12.00
N ALA A 15 8.30 12.07 -13.19
CA ALA A 15 9.72 12.21 -13.56
C ALA A 15 10.18 13.68 -13.67
N TYR A 16 9.80 14.52 -12.71
CA TYR A 16 10.30 15.88 -12.63
C TYR A 16 11.81 15.88 -12.32
N GLN A 17 12.54 16.90 -12.76
CA GLN A 17 14.01 16.93 -12.67
C GLN A 17 14.52 16.79 -11.22
N CYS A 18 13.77 17.29 -10.22
CA CYS A 18 14.10 17.11 -8.80
C CYS A 18 13.90 15.67 -8.31
N HIS A 19 13.08 14.86 -8.99
CA HIS A 19 12.81 13.46 -8.67
C HIS A 19 13.76 12.50 -9.41
N THR A 20 14.36 12.93 -10.52
CA THR A 20 15.21 12.07 -11.37
C THR A 20 16.71 12.34 -11.26
N ASN A 21 17.12 13.36 -10.50
CA ASN A 21 18.53 13.70 -10.34
C ASN A 21 19.30 12.63 -9.53
N ALA A 22 20.64 12.65 -9.64
CA ALA A 22 21.50 11.65 -9.02
C ALA A 22 21.45 11.66 -7.49
N ALA A 23 21.33 12.85 -6.87
CA ALA A 23 21.24 12.98 -5.42
C ALA A 23 19.96 12.32 -4.88
N THR A 24 18.83 12.59 -5.53
CA THR A 24 17.54 11.98 -5.20
C THR A 24 17.58 10.46 -5.39
N LYS A 25 18.17 9.96 -6.49
CA LYS A 25 18.33 8.50 -6.69
C LYS A 25 19.19 7.84 -5.61
N ALA A 26 20.30 8.47 -5.22
CA ALA A 26 21.15 7.98 -4.14
C ALA A 26 20.40 7.90 -2.80
N GLU A 27 19.54 8.89 -2.53
CA GLU A 27 18.68 8.86 -1.34
C GLU A 27 17.59 7.79 -1.40
N LEU A 28 16.98 7.57 -2.55
CA LEU A 28 16.02 6.47 -2.75
C LEU A 28 16.66 5.11 -2.51
N ASP A 29 17.88 4.89 -3.02
CA ASP A 29 18.65 3.66 -2.81
C ASP A 29 18.99 3.47 -1.33
N ARG A 30 19.44 4.53 -0.66
CA ARG A 30 19.71 4.51 0.80
C ARG A 30 18.46 4.15 1.59
N LEU A 31 17.31 4.67 1.18
CA LEU A 31 16.01 4.45 1.82
C LEU A 31 15.31 3.14 1.40
N LYS A 32 15.89 2.40 0.45
CA LYS A 32 15.35 1.16 -0.14
C LYS A 32 13.95 1.36 -0.71
N LEU A 33 13.78 2.46 -1.46
CA LEU A 33 12.54 2.84 -2.11
C LEU A 33 12.55 2.37 -3.56
N ASP A 34 11.65 1.46 -3.90
CA ASP A 34 11.36 1.12 -5.29
C ASP A 34 10.56 2.29 -5.90
N THR A 35 10.79 2.64 -7.17
CA THR A 35 10.05 3.72 -7.83
C THR A 35 9.29 3.22 -9.04
N ALA A 36 8.06 3.70 -9.20
CA ALA A 36 7.34 3.60 -10.46
C ALA A 36 7.15 5.01 -11.02
N ARG A 37 7.49 5.17 -12.30
CA ARG A 37 7.50 6.46 -12.97
C ARG A 37 6.30 6.59 -13.87
N ILE A 38 5.48 7.60 -13.64
CA ILE A 38 4.35 7.91 -14.53
C ILE A 38 4.93 8.55 -15.80
N GLN A 39 4.53 8.03 -16.97
CA GLN A 39 5.06 8.42 -18.30
C GLN A 39 4.74 9.86 -18.75
N HIS A 40 4.11 10.66 -17.89
CA HIS A 40 3.74 12.04 -18.16
C HIS A 40 4.88 12.89 -18.74
N ASP A 41 6.11 12.75 -18.23
CA ASP A 41 7.23 13.59 -18.69
C ASP A 41 7.87 13.09 -19.98
N VAL A 42 7.68 11.80 -20.31
CA VAL A 42 8.00 11.27 -21.64
C VAL A 42 7.05 11.90 -22.66
N TRP A 43 5.76 11.95 -22.35
CA TRP A 43 4.77 12.66 -23.17
C TRP A 43 5.02 14.16 -23.25
N LEU A 44 5.46 14.81 -22.16
CA LEU A 44 5.83 16.24 -22.16
C LEU A 44 7.12 16.51 -22.95
N ALA A 45 8.01 15.53 -23.09
CA ALA A 45 9.27 15.65 -23.84
C ALA A 45 9.15 15.22 -25.31
N GLU A 46 8.02 14.66 -25.74
CA GLU A 46 7.75 14.21 -27.10
C GLU A 46 6.74 15.13 -27.80
N PRO A 47 7.19 16.14 -28.58
CA PRO A 47 6.29 17.10 -29.23
C PRO A 47 5.35 16.47 -30.26
N SER A 48 5.69 15.28 -30.76
CA SER A 48 4.91 14.54 -31.78
C SER A 48 3.60 13.97 -31.25
N VAL A 49 3.48 13.75 -29.94
CA VAL A 49 2.27 13.19 -29.29
C VAL A 49 1.47 14.26 -28.53
N GLN A 50 1.91 15.52 -28.63
CA GLN A 50 1.30 16.68 -28.01
C GLN A 50 0.26 17.31 -28.93
N GLN A 51 -0.86 17.72 -28.35
CA GLN A 51 -1.88 18.48 -29.06
C GLN A 51 -1.98 19.88 -28.47
N TYR A 52 -2.18 20.88 -29.31
CA TYR A 52 -2.33 22.26 -28.87
C TYR A 52 -3.76 22.75 -29.06
N THR A 53 -4.19 23.65 -28.18
CA THR A 53 -5.41 24.43 -28.37
C THR A 53 -5.19 25.48 -29.45
N ARG A 54 -6.27 26.08 -29.95
CA ARG A 54 -6.20 27.19 -30.91
C ARG A 54 -5.39 28.39 -30.39
N GLY A 55 -5.28 28.54 -29.07
CA GLY A 55 -4.47 29.56 -28.39
C GLY A 55 -3.02 29.13 -28.10
N VAL A 56 -2.49 28.10 -28.76
CA VAL A 56 -1.09 27.60 -28.60
C VAL A 56 -0.80 27.00 -27.21
N ASN A 57 -1.78 26.94 -26.31
CA ASN A 57 -1.62 26.21 -25.05
C ASN A 57 -1.63 24.69 -25.30
N LEU A 58 -0.74 23.96 -24.63
CA LEU A 58 -0.70 22.50 -24.65
C LEU A 58 -2.00 21.93 -24.06
N LYS A 59 -2.63 21.00 -24.77
CA LYS A 59 -3.78 20.25 -24.25
C LYS A 59 -3.29 19.19 -23.27
N PRO A 60 -4.04 18.93 -22.19
CA PRO A 60 -3.72 17.81 -21.31
C PRO A 60 -3.76 16.48 -22.09
N PRO A 61 -3.02 15.45 -21.63
CA PRO A 61 -3.13 14.11 -22.18
C PRO A 61 -4.57 13.61 -22.02
N SER A 62 -5.04 12.80 -22.98
CA SER A 62 -6.39 12.25 -22.89
C SER A 62 -6.52 11.31 -21.69
N CYS A 63 -7.73 11.19 -21.12
CA CYS A 63 -7.98 10.24 -20.04
C CYS A 63 -7.58 8.81 -20.43
N THR A 64 -7.82 8.41 -21.68
CA THR A 64 -7.40 7.11 -22.22
C THR A 64 -5.89 6.91 -22.12
N LEU A 65 -5.10 7.91 -22.49
CA LEU A 65 -3.64 7.85 -22.42
C LEU A 65 -3.15 7.72 -20.97
N VAL A 66 -3.74 8.49 -20.06
CA VAL A 66 -3.44 8.38 -18.62
C VAL A 66 -3.77 7.00 -18.08
N CYS A 67 -4.93 6.43 -18.45
CA CYS A 67 -5.30 5.07 -18.06
C CYS A 67 -4.32 4.02 -18.58
N GLN A 68 -3.81 4.18 -19.80
CA GLN A 68 -2.79 3.29 -20.36
C GLN A 68 -1.48 3.36 -19.55
N TRP A 69 -1.06 4.55 -19.10
CA TRP A 69 0.12 4.70 -18.24
C TRP A 69 -0.08 4.02 -16.90
N VAL A 70 -1.24 4.22 -16.27
CA VAL A 70 -1.58 3.54 -15.01
C VAL A 70 -1.54 2.03 -15.19
N LYS A 71 -2.15 1.51 -16.25
CA LYS A 71 -2.12 0.07 -16.56
C LYS A 71 -0.69 -0.43 -16.73
N SER A 72 0.11 0.26 -17.53
CA SER A 72 1.51 -0.12 -17.81
C SER A 72 2.38 -0.11 -16.56
N ALA A 73 2.15 0.89 -15.68
CA ALA A 73 2.83 0.97 -14.39
C ALA A 73 2.45 -0.21 -13.47
N TRP A 74 1.18 -0.60 -13.45
CA TRP A 74 0.72 -1.78 -12.70
C TRP A 74 1.26 -3.10 -13.28
N ASP A 75 1.24 -3.25 -14.61
CA ASP A 75 1.77 -4.44 -15.29
C ASP A 75 3.29 -4.63 -15.02
N ALA A 76 4.02 -3.54 -14.82
CA ALA A 76 5.45 -3.57 -14.51
C ALA A 76 5.75 -4.05 -13.07
N VAL A 77 4.75 -4.04 -12.17
CA VAL A 77 4.92 -4.54 -10.80
C VAL A 77 4.77 -6.07 -10.79
N PRO A 78 5.78 -6.84 -10.35
CA PRO A 78 5.67 -8.28 -10.28
C PRO A 78 4.50 -8.70 -9.37
N ILE A 79 3.69 -9.67 -9.82
CA ILE A 79 2.53 -10.16 -9.08
C ILE A 79 2.89 -10.63 -7.66
N GLU A 80 4.08 -11.18 -7.48
CA GLU A 80 4.58 -11.63 -6.19
C GLU A 80 4.85 -10.46 -5.23
N THR A 81 5.21 -9.28 -5.73
CA THR A 81 5.33 -8.06 -4.92
C THR A 81 3.96 -7.61 -4.43
N VAL A 82 2.94 -7.69 -5.29
CA VAL A 82 1.56 -7.39 -4.93
C VAL A 82 1.09 -8.39 -3.87
N LYS A 83 1.14 -9.70 -4.11
CA LYS A 83 0.73 -10.71 -3.12
C LYS A 83 1.41 -10.52 -1.76
N LYS A 84 2.74 -10.27 -1.76
CA LYS A 84 3.50 -10.01 -0.53
C LYS A 84 3.05 -8.76 0.21
N SER A 85 2.64 -7.70 -0.50
CA SER A 85 2.15 -6.49 0.18
C SER A 85 0.87 -6.76 0.96
N PHE A 86 -0.08 -7.50 0.37
CA PHE A 86 -1.33 -7.89 1.03
C PHE A 86 -1.08 -8.75 2.28
N LEU A 87 -0.20 -9.75 2.19
CA LEU A 87 0.19 -10.58 3.34
C LEU A 87 0.91 -9.74 4.42
N SER A 88 1.81 -8.86 4.01
CA SER A 88 2.56 -8.00 4.94
C SER A 88 1.68 -7.05 5.74
N CYS A 89 0.52 -6.66 5.17
CA CYS A 89 -0.48 -5.79 5.79
C CYS A 89 -1.63 -6.56 6.43
N ALA A 90 -1.53 -7.89 6.54
CA ALA A 90 -2.55 -8.77 7.10
C ALA A 90 -3.92 -8.74 6.41
N ILE A 91 -3.99 -8.34 5.13
CA ILE A 91 -5.28 -8.19 4.41
C ILE A 91 -5.85 -9.55 3.97
N ASN A 92 -4.99 -10.47 3.50
CA ASN A 92 -5.38 -11.79 2.99
C ASN A 92 -4.72 -12.92 3.79
N MET A 93 -4.68 -12.76 5.11
CA MET A 93 -4.04 -13.73 6.00
C MET A 93 -5.03 -14.80 6.48
N PRO A 94 -4.58 -16.06 6.66
CA PRO A 94 -5.38 -17.08 7.32
C PRO A 94 -5.77 -16.67 8.74
N LEU A 95 -7.00 -17.00 9.15
CA LEU A 95 -7.52 -16.69 10.50
C LEU A 95 -6.92 -17.58 11.59
N ASP A 96 -6.13 -18.59 11.23
CA ASP A 96 -5.54 -19.55 12.17
C ASP A 96 -4.24 -19.02 12.84
N GLY A 97 -3.83 -17.79 12.52
CA GLY A 97 -2.68 -17.11 13.12
C GLY A 97 -1.31 -17.71 12.76
N LYS A 98 -1.26 -18.78 11.95
CA LYS A 98 0.00 -19.50 11.65
C LYS A 98 0.97 -18.67 10.83
N GLU A 99 0.46 -17.72 10.06
CA GLU A 99 1.27 -16.87 9.19
C GLU A 99 1.53 -15.47 9.77
N ASP A 100 1.08 -15.17 10.99
CA ASP A 100 1.14 -13.83 11.59
C ASP A 100 2.57 -13.28 11.70
N ASP A 101 3.57 -14.16 11.68
CA ASP A 101 4.99 -13.79 11.60
C ASP A 101 5.34 -13.03 10.30
N LYS A 102 4.54 -13.19 9.24
CA LYS A 102 4.69 -12.49 7.96
C LYS A 102 4.19 -11.05 8.02
N VAL A 103 3.32 -10.73 8.98
CA VAL A 103 2.79 -9.36 9.19
C VAL A 103 3.96 -8.44 9.49
N HIS A 104 4.07 -7.38 8.68
CA HIS A 104 5.24 -6.53 8.70
C HIS A 104 5.41 -5.87 10.07
N CYS A 105 4.33 -5.34 10.65
CA CYS A 105 4.33 -4.63 11.91
C CYS A 105 4.81 -5.47 13.12
N PHE A 106 4.76 -6.80 13.05
CA PHE A 106 5.16 -7.70 14.13
C PHE A 106 6.64 -8.12 14.09
N LYS A 107 7.41 -7.67 13.08
CA LYS A 107 8.84 -8.02 12.98
C LYS A 107 9.69 -7.37 14.09
N PRO A 108 10.82 -7.97 14.51
CA PRO A 108 11.66 -7.53 15.64
C PRO A 108 12.12 -6.07 15.61
N SER A 109 12.14 -5.43 14.44
CA SER A 109 12.61 -4.05 14.25
C SER A 109 11.47 -3.03 14.11
N GLN A 110 10.24 -3.40 14.45
CA GLN A 110 9.03 -2.61 14.15
C GLN A 110 8.34 -2.16 15.43
N PRO A 111 7.61 -1.04 15.38
CA PRO A 111 6.89 -0.48 16.54
C PRO A 111 5.97 -1.46 17.24
N CYS A 112 5.40 -2.40 16.49
CA CYS A 112 4.39 -3.34 16.98
C CYS A 112 4.94 -4.75 17.12
N HIS A 113 6.25 -4.96 17.33
CA HIS A 113 6.83 -6.30 17.44
C HIS A 113 6.09 -7.21 18.42
N GLY A 114 5.76 -6.71 19.62
CA GLY A 114 4.96 -7.42 20.63
C GLY A 114 3.45 -7.41 20.37
N GLY A 115 3.00 -6.94 19.21
CA GLY A 115 1.59 -6.92 18.82
C GLY A 115 1.04 -8.32 18.55
N ARG A 116 1.90 -9.26 18.11
CA ARG A 116 1.52 -10.66 17.87
C ARG A 116 1.01 -11.34 19.14
N ASP A 117 1.74 -11.23 20.24
CA ASP A 117 1.37 -11.87 21.51
C ASP A 117 0.05 -11.30 22.05
N LYS A 118 -0.18 -10.00 21.84
CA LYS A 118 -1.45 -9.36 22.19
C LYS A 118 -2.60 -9.88 21.32
N LEU A 119 -2.41 -9.96 20.00
CA LEU A 119 -3.42 -10.47 19.08
C LEU A 119 -3.78 -11.92 19.41
N GLN A 120 -2.77 -12.77 19.68
CA GLN A 120 -3.00 -14.16 20.07
C GLN A 120 -3.80 -14.24 21.37
N LYS A 121 -3.46 -13.43 22.38
CA LYS A 121 -4.19 -13.41 23.66
C LYS A 121 -5.66 -13.00 23.49
N GLU A 122 -5.94 -11.98 22.68
CA GLU A 122 -7.32 -11.57 22.39
C GLU A 122 -8.08 -12.66 21.62
N MET A 123 -7.43 -13.32 20.66
CA MET A 123 -8.01 -14.43 19.91
C MET A 123 -8.31 -15.63 20.80
N ASP A 124 -7.39 -15.99 21.70
CA ASP A 124 -7.57 -17.06 22.67
C ASP A 124 -8.70 -16.73 23.65
N CYS A 125 -8.81 -15.46 24.07
CA CYS A 125 -9.93 -15.00 24.91
C CYS A 125 -11.27 -15.15 24.18
N PHE A 126 -11.33 -14.73 22.92
CA PHE A 126 -12.52 -14.83 22.08
C PHE A 126 -12.93 -16.28 21.80
N LEU A 127 -11.98 -17.17 21.49
CA LEU A 127 -12.27 -18.57 21.18
C LEU A 127 -12.57 -19.41 22.43
N ASN A 128 -11.99 -19.07 23.58
CA ASN A 128 -12.30 -19.69 24.87
C ASN A 128 -13.47 -19.00 25.59
N TYR A 129 -14.11 -18.01 24.95
CA TYR A 129 -15.32 -17.41 25.46
C TYR A 129 -16.45 -18.44 25.39
N ASN A 130 -16.73 -19.08 26.52
CA ASN A 130 -17.74 -20.13 26.63
C ASN A 130 -19.18 -19.59 26.75
N GLY A 131 -19.45 -18.34 26.34
CA GLY A 131 -20.81 -17.79 26.36
C GLY A 131 -21.43 -17.76 27.75
N GLU A 132 -20.66 -17.49 28.81
CA GLU A 132 -21.23 -17.23 30.12
C GLU A 132 -21.88 -15.83 30.10
N THR A 133 -23.16 -15.83 29.68
CA THR A 133 -24.20 -14.85 29.97
C THR A 133 -23.75 -13.39 29.92
N GLU A 134 -23.50 -12.84 28.72
CA GLU A 134 -23.97 -11.47 28.53
C GLU A 134 -25.50 -11.57 28.47
N GLU A 135 -26.19 -11.12 29.52
CA GLU A 135 -27.60 -10.75 29.40
C GLU A 135 -27.68 -9.81 28.21
N ASP A 136 -28.36 -10.26 27.15
CA ASP A 136 -28.63 -9.41 25.99
C ASP A 136 -29.33 -8.14 26.52
N PRO A 137 -28.67 -6.97 26.43
CA PRO A 137 -29.20 -5.74 27.00
C PRO A 137 -30.47 -5.26 26.28
N PHE A 138 -30.90 -5.96 25.23
CA PHE A 138 -32.14 -5.75 24.49
C PHE A 138 -33.14 -6.90 24.61
N ALA A 139 -32.92 -7.89 25.49
CA ALA A 139 -33.85 -9.01 25.68
C ALA A 139 -35.24 -8.58 26.22
N SER A 140 -35.40 -7.33 26.68
CA SER A 140 -36.61 -6.85 27.33
C SER A 140 -37.71 -6.34 26.40
N ASP A 141 -37.52 -6.33 25.08
CA ASP A 141 -38.60 -5.94 24.16
C ASP A 141 -39.51 -7.15 23.85
N GLU A 142 -40.09 -7.73 24.91
CA GLU A 142 -41.27 -8.58 24.76
C GLU A 142 -42.47 -7.69 24.43
N ASN A 143 -42.96 -7.85 23.20
CA ASN A 143 -44.15 -7.25 22.59
C ASN A 143 -45.29 -6.89 23.59
N GLU A 144 -45.54 -5.59 23.76
CA GLU A 144 -46.86 -5.04 24.13
C GLU A 144 -47.70 -4.71 22.89
#